data_AF-A0A967L4D0-F1
#
_entry.id   AF-A0A967L4D0-F1
#
_cell.length_a   1.000
_cell.length_b   1.000
_cell.length_c   1.000
_cell.angle_alpha   90.00
_cell.angle_beta   90.00
_cell.angle_gamma   90.00
#
_symmetry.space_group_name_H-M   'P 1'
#
loop_
_entity.id
_entity.type
_entity.pdbx_description
1 polymer ?
#
loop_
_entity_poly.entity_id
_entity_poly.type
_entity_poly.pdbx_seq_one_letter_code
_entity_poly.pdbx_strand_id
1 'polypeptide(L)' 'IRRRMAAEGLRVPLVADIHFNPKLALGCVPHVEKVRINPGNYVDQKRFEVREYSDAEYEAELERIEEGLLPLIGAL' A
#
# COMPACT_ATOMS: atom_id res chain seq x y z
N ILE A 1 -13.72 -8.01 -12.19
CA ILE A 1 -13.16 -9.25 -11.61
C ILE A 1 -14.12 -9.85 -10.57
N ARG A 2 -14.30 -9.24 -9.39
CA ARG A 2 -15.22 -9.74 -8.33
C ARG A 2 -16.60 -10.20 -8.82
N ARG A 3 -17.32 -9.35 -9.57
CA ARG A 3 -18.66 -9.69 -10.08
C ARG A 3 -18.66 -10.95 -10.94
N ARG A 4 -17.62 -11.13 -11.76
CA ARG A 4 -17.46 -12.29 -12.63
C ARG A 4 -17.12 -13.55 -11.82
N MET A 5 -16.21 -13.44 -10.85
CA MET A 5 -15.93 -14.54 -9.92
C MET A 5 -17.19 -15.01 -9.19
N ALA A 6 -18.00 -14.06 -8.70
CA ALA A 6 -19.26 -14.37 -8.04
C ALA A 6 -20.25 -15.07 -8.99
N ALA A 7 -20.37 -14.60 -10.24
CA ALA A 7 -21.22 -15.24 -11.25
C ALA A 7 -20.77 -16.67 -11.61
N GLU A 8 -19.47 -16.94 -11.54
CA GLU A 8 -18.87 -18.26 -11.77
C GLU A 8 -18.79 -19.12 -10.50
N GLY A 9 -19.34 -18.66 -9.36
CA GLY A 9 -19.30 -19.39 -8.08
C GLY A 9 -17.92 -19.44 -7.40
N LEU A 10 -16.95 -18.67 -7.89
CA LEU A 10 -15.58 -18.61 -7.37
C LEU A 10 -15.54 -17.72 -6.12
N ARG A 11 -15.04 -18.30 -5.01
CA ARG A 11 -14.94 -17.64 -3.69
C ARG A 11 -13.52 -17.30 -3.26
N VAL A 12 -12.57 -17.39 -4.19
CA VAL A 12 -11.15 -17.11 -3.90
C VAL A 12 -10.97 -15.64 -3.49
N PRO A 13 -10.23 -15.33 -2.41
CA PRO A 13 -9.93 -13.95 -2.02
C PRO A 13 -9.12 -13.20 -3.08
N LEU A 14 -9.36 -11.90 -3.21
CA LEU A 14 -8.60 -10.98 -4.04
C LEU A 14 -7.59 -10.21 -3.18
N VAL A 15 -6.38 -10.07 -3.73
CA VAL A 15 -5.32 -9.24 -3.16
C VAL A 15 -5.03 -8.12 -4.16
N ALA A 16 -5.17 -6.86 -3.73
CA ALA A 16 -4.71 -5.71 -4.52
C ALA A 16 -3.22 -5.45 -4.23
N ASP A 17 -2.39 -5.34 -5.26
CA ASP A 17 -0.96 -5.03 -5.12
C ASP A 17 -0.68 -3.59 -5.54
N ILE A 18 -0.35 -2.73 -4.58
CA ILE A 18 -0.25 -1.27 -4.77
C ILE A 18 1.06 -0.76 -4.22
N HIS A 19 1.85 -0.13 -5.09
CA HIS A 19 3.22 0.26 -4.76
C HIS A 19 3.40 1.76 -4.51
N PHE A 20 2.72 2.64 -5.27
CA PHE A 20 3.10 4.07 -5.36
C PHE A 20 1.96 5.07 -5.10
N ASN A 21 0.70 4.62 -5.00
CA ASN A 21 -0.44 5.53 -4.88
C ASN A 21 -1.27 5.20 -3.62
N PRO A 22 -1.06 5.94 -2.53
CA PRO A 22 -1.83 5.78 -1.29
C PRO A 22 -3.34 5.87 -1.47
N LYS A 23 -3.79 6.78 -2.34
CA LYS A 23 -5.23 6.98 -2.61
C LYS A 23 -5.85 5.75 -3.28
N LEU A 24 -5.09 5.06 -4.14
CA LEU A 24 -5.55 3.82 -4.77
C LEU A 24 -5.67 2.70 -3.74
N ALA A 25 -4.75 2.62 -2.78
CA ALA A 25 -4.79 1.63 -1.71
C ALA A 25 -6.03 1.78 -0.84
N LEU A 26 -6.32 3.01 -0.41
CA LEU A 26 -7.55 3.29 0.33
C LEU A 26 -8.80 3.00 -0.52
N GLY A 27 -8.80 3.41 -1.78
CA GLY A 27 -9.94 3.20 -2.68
C GLY A 27 -10.25 1.73 -2.97
N CYS A 28 -9.27 0.82 -2.88
CA CYS A 28 -9.52 -0.60 -3.14
C CYS A 28 -9.98 -1.39 -1.92
N VAL A 29 -9.80 -0.88 -0.70
CA VAL A 29 -10.18 -1.57 0.56
C VAL A 29 -11.59 -2.16 0.52
N PRO A 30 -12.64 -1.46 0.04
CA PRO A 30 -14.01 -2.01 0.03
C PRO A 30 -14.24 -3.15 -0.99
N HIS A 31 -13.22 -3.52 -1.78
CA HIS A 31 -13.37 -4.42 -2.94
C HIS A 31 -12.54 -5.71 -2.84
N VAL A 32 -11.54 -5.73 -1.96
CA VAL A 32 -10.56 -6.82 -1.83
C VAL A 32 -10.43 -7.26 -0.38
N GLU A 33 -10.05 -8.50 -0.15
CA GLU A 33 -9.83 -9.05 1.19
C GLU A 33 -8.45 -8.70 1.74
N LYS A 34 -7.51 -8.28 0.88
CA LYS A 34 -6.17 -7.87 1.28
C LYS A 34 -5.62 -6.82 0.34
N VAL A 35 -4.92 -5.84 0.90
CA VAL A 35 -4.08 -4.90 0.17
C VAL A 35 -2.63 -5.21 0.51
N ARG A 36 -1.81 -5.50 -0.50
CA ARG A 36 -0.36 -5.61 -0.36
C ARG A 36 0.25 -4.28 -0.79
N ILE A 37 1.12 -3.76 0.06
CA ILE A 37 1.85 -2.52 -0.18
C ILE A 37 3.36 -2.72 0.00
N ASN A 38 4.14 -1.81 -0.57
CA ASN A 38 5.53 -1.61 -0.20
C ASN A 38 5.67 -0.25 0.49
N PRO A 39 5.77 -0.18 1.83
CA PRO A 39 5.83 1.06 2.60
C PRO A 39 6.82 2.10 2.06
N GLY A 40 8.02 1.67 1.68
CA GLY A 40 9.06 2.59 1.19
C GLY A 40 8.79 3.19 -0.19
N ASN A 41 7.92 2.58 -1.01
CA ASN A 41 7.47 3.14 -2.29
C ASN A 41 6.11 3.85 -2.16
N TYR A 42 5.38 3.54 -1.10
CA TYR A 42 4.05 4.03 -0.83
C TYR A 42 4.07 5.50 -0.44
N VAL A 43 5.11 5.91 0.30
CA VAL A 43 5.31 7.29 0.76
C VAL A 43 6.27 8.07 -0.14
N ASP A 44 7.29 7.43 -0.73
CA ASP A 44 8.25 8.09 -1.62
C ASP A 44 8.30 7.43 -3.01
N GLN A 45 8.29 8.23 -4.08
CA GLN A 45 8.50 7.71 -5.43
C GLN A 45 9.99 7.46 -5.61
N LYS A 46 10.47 6.27 -5.28
CA LYS A 46 11.88 5.91 -5.48
C LYS A 46 12.31 6.12 -6.93
N ARG A 47 13.11 7.16 -7.18
CA ARG A 47 14.18 7.07 -8.18
C ARG A 47 15.19 6.09 -7.59
N PHE A 48 15.71 5.17 -8.41
CA PHE A 48 16.71 4.17 -7.99
C PHE A 48 18.09 4.83 -7.75
N GLU A 49 18.13 5.85 -6.91
CA GLU A 49 19.34 6.56 -6.49
C GLU A 49 19.84 5.90 -5.20
N VAL A 50 21.14 5.62 -5.15
CA VAL A 50 21.81 5.19 -3.91
C VAL A 50 21.84 6.42 -3.00
N ARG A 51 21.11 6.36 -1.88
CA ARG A 51 21.12 7.38 -0.83
C ARG A 51 21.83 6.82 0.40
N GLU A 52 22.84 7.54 0.87
CA GLU A 52 23.39 7.33 2.22
C GLU A 52 22.55 8.19 3.17
N TYR A 53 22.02 7.58 4.22
CA TYR A 53 21.23 8.26 5.23
C TYR A 53 22.10 8.47 6.48
N SER A 54 22.05 9.66 7.05
CA SER A 54 22.36 9.85 8.47
C SER A 54 21.26 9.24 9.34
N ASP A 55 21.58 8.95 10.61
CA ASP A 55 20.60 8.41 11.56
C ASP A 55 19.34 9.30 11.65
N ALA A 56 19.51 10.62 11.65
CA ALA A 56 18.38 11.57 11.71
C ALA A 56 17.50 11.53 10.45
N GLU A 57 18.08 11.38 9.27
CA GLU A 57 17.33 11.26 8.02
C GLU A 57 16.59 9.92 7.92
N TYR A 58 17.19 8.86 8.47
CA TYR A 58 16.55 7.55 8.54
C TYR A 58 15.32 7.57 9.44
N GLU A 59 15.43 8.13 10.65
CA GLU A 59 14.29 8.28 11.57
C GLU A 59 13.17 9.14 10.96
N ALA A 60 13.52 10.27 10.33
CA ALA A 60 12.54 11.12 9.65
C ALA A 60 11.83 10.40 8.49
N GLU A 61 12.51 9.51 7.76
CA GLU A 61 11.88 8.68 6.74
C GLU A 61 10.89 7.69 7.36
N LEU A 62 11.24 7.05 8.47
CA LEU A 62 10.35 6.13 9.19
C LEU A 62 9.08 6.83 9.67
N GLU A 63 9.19 8.02 10.26
CA GLU A 63 8.03 8.82 10.70
C GLU A 63 7.09 9.12 9.52
N ARG A 64 7.62 9.56 8.37
CA ARG A 64 6.79 9.82 7.18
C ARG A 64 6.12 8.55 6.66
N ILE A 65 6.83 7.42 6.67
CA ILE A 65 6.28 6.11 6.30
C ILE A 65 5.12 5.77 7.22
N GLU A 66 5.29 5.91 8.53
CA GLU A 66 4.24 5.64 9.52
C GLU A 66 3.01 6.53 9.30
N GLU A 67 3.18 7.85 9.23
CA GLU A 67 2.09 8.80 9.00
C GLU A 67 1.29 8.49 7.73
N GLY A 68 1.98 8.12 6.64
CA GLY A 68 1.35 7.74 5.39
C GLY A 68 0.55 6.43 5.49
N LEU A 69 1.01 5.47 6.29
CA LEU A 69 0.39 4.15 6.43
C LEU A 69 -0.81 4.12 7.38
N LEU A 70 -0.83 4.97 8.41
CA LEU A 70 -1.88 4.97 9.43
C LEU A 70 -3.31 5.00 8.84
N PRO A 71 -3.63 5.86 7.84
CA PRO A 71 -4.95 5.85 7.21
C PRO A 71 -5.33 4.50 6.58
N LEU A 72 -4.37 3.79 6.00
CA LEU A 72 -4.62 2.50 5.35
C LEU A 72 -4.84 1.39 6.37
N ILE A 73 -4.07 1.38 7.47
CA ILE A 73 -4.22 0.40 8.55
C ILE A 73 -5.57 0.57 9.24
N GLY A 74 -6.00 1.80 9.51
CA GLY A 74 -7.29 2.07 10.14
C GLY A 74 -8.51 1.86 9.23
N ALA A 75 -8.31 1.74 7.92
CA ALA A 75 -9.39 1.54 6.95
C ALA A 75 -9.73 0.05 6.70
N LEU A 76 -8.80 -0.86 7.02
CA LEU A 76 -8.97 -2.32 6.91
C LEU A 76 -9.70 -2.89 8.14
#